data_AF-A0A6A4GZJ6-F1
#
_entry.id   AF-A0A6A4GZJ6-F1
#
_cell.length_a   1.000
_cell.length_b   1.000
_cell.length_c   1.000
_cell.angle_alpha   90.00
_cell.angle_beta   90.00
_cell.angle_gamma   90.00
#
_symmetry.space_group_name_H-M   'P 1'
#
loop_
_entity.id
_entity.type
_entity.pdbx_description
1 polymer ?
#
loop_
_entity_poly.entity_id
_entity_poly.type
_entity_poly.pdbx_seq_one_letter_code
_entity_poly.pdbx_strand_id
1 'polypeptide(L)'
;MTSIIQRAAWRAARRPLARYTSNRTPWNSESVGEINTDPEPLENYEYAPPISNQYRSPKGWDDLQMRRNFGEALPEHDELHSMWGPDIPPPGVTPKMALNHFLLAAAAFVGIFFTTKHVLTPEPHFIRRTYPYDGLVTELGGLAENKARIEEESEE
;
A
#
# COMPACT_ATOMS: atom_id res chain seq x y z
N MET A 1 -32.60 25.50 43.84
CA MET A 1 -33.05 24.17 43.38
C MET A 1 -32.09 23.72 42.30
N THR A 2 -31.24 22.77 42.65
CA THR A 2 -30.14 22.18 41.87
C THR A 2 -30.60 20.93 41.13
N SER A 3 -29.94 20.61 40.00
CA SER A 3 -30.07 19.40 39.16
C SER A 3 -31.39 19.32 38.38
N ILE A 4 -31.43 19.02 37.07
CA ILE A 4 -30.98 17.83 36.33
C ILE A 4 -30.94 18.33 34.86
N ILE A 5 -29.86 18.16 34.09
CA ILE A 5 -29.81 17.21 32.97
C ILE A 5 -28.32 17.02 32.67
N GLN A 6 -27.76 15.98 33.28
CA GLN A 6 -26.52 15.35 32.83
C GLN A 6 -26.89 14.10 32.05
N ARG A 7 -26.21 13.91 30.91
CA ARG A 7 -25.94 12.61 30.25
C ARG A 7 -27.10 11.94 29.51
N ALA A 8 -27.30 12.36 28.26
CA ALA A 8 -27.93 11.55 27.21
C ALA A 8 -27.05 11.51 25.96
N ALA A 9 -25.85 10.92 26.05
CA ALA A 9 -25.00 10.72 24.87
C ALA A 9 -24.05 9.52 25.02
N TRP A 10 -24.43 8.45 25.73
CA TRP A 10 -23.57 7.28 25.94
C TRP A 10 -24.30 5.95 25.66
N ARG A 11 -25.15 5.91 24.62
CA ARG A 11 -25.86 4.68 24.21
C ARG A 11 -25.97 4.46 22.70
N ALA A 12 -25.00 4.93 21.90
CA ALA A 12 -24.98 4.67 20.46
C ALA A 12 -23.62 4.15 19.93
N ALA A 13 -22.81 3.48 20.76
CA ALA A 13 -21.50 2.97 20.33
C ALA A 13 -21.22 1.54 20.83
N ARG A 14 -22.21 0.64 20.73
CA ARG A 14 -22.00 -0.80 20.89
C ARG A 14 -22.69 -1.57 19.78
N ARG A 15 -22.41 -1.23 18.52
CA ARG A 15 -22.58 -2.20 17.44
C ARG A 15 -21.37 -3.13 17.52
N PRO A 16 -21.54 -4.44 17.73
CA PRO A 16 -20.42 -5.35 17.59
C PRO A 16 -19.97 -5.26 16.13
N LEU A 17 -18.72 -4.86 15.90
CA LEU A 17 -18.10 -5.06 14.59
C LEU A 17 -18.24 -6.55 14.28
N ALA A 18 -18.93 -6.88 13.18
CA ALA A 18 -18.97 -8.24 12.68
C ALA A 18 -17.52 -8.67 12.47
N ARG A 19 -17.02 -9.52 13.37
CA ARG A 19 -15.70 -10.13 13.22
C ARG A 19 -15.84 -11.06 12.03
N TYR A 20 -15.35 -10.61 10.88
CA TYR A 20 -15.14 -11.48 9.74
C TYR A 20 -14.12 -12.52 10.19
N THR A 21 -14.61 -13.70 10.58
CA THR A 21 -13.76 -14.85 10.83
C THR A 21 -13.24 -15.26 9.47
N SER A 22 -11.99 -14.90 9.13
CA SER A 22 -11.34 -15.53 8.01
C SER A 22 -11.22 -17.00 8.35
N ASN A 23 -11.98 -17.84 7.66
CA ASN A 23 -11.70 -19.27 7.64
C ASN A 23 -10.35 -19.40 6.97
N ARG A 24 -9.27 -19.40 7.76
CA ARG A 24 -7.98 -19.88 7.32
C ARG A 24 -8.19 -21.34 6.98
N THR A 25 -8.37 -21.64 5.71
CA THR A 25 -8.15 -22.99 5.20
C THR A 25 -6.80 -23.43 5.74
N PRO A 26 -6.72 -24.50 6.55
CA PRO A 26 -5.44 -25.02 6.98
C PRO A 26 -4.75 -25.48 5.70
N TRP A 27 -3.73 -24.73 5.29
CA TRP A 27 -2.78 -25.21 4.33
C TRP A 27 -2.17 -26.45 4.97
N ASN A 28 -2.36 -27.62 4.36
CA ASN A 28 -1.62 -28.82 4.74
C ASN A 28 -0.17 -28.57 4.35
N SER A 29 0.57 -27.83 5.18
CA SER A 29 2.02 -27.94 5.20
C SER A 29 2.30 -29.30 5.80
N GLU A 30 2.35 -30.31 4.93
CA GLU A 30 3.23 -31.45 5.16
C GLU A 30 4.52 -30.85 5.74
N SER A 31 4.90 -31.30 6.94
CA SER A 31 6.04 -30.75 7.65
C SER A 31 7.30 -30.97 6.81
N VAL A 32 7.57 -30.04 5.90
CA VAL A 32 8.91 -29.73 5.45
C VAL A 32 9.62 -29.48 6.76
N GLY A 33 10.46 -30.44 7.17
CA GLY A 33 11.14 -30.43 8.45
C GLY A 33 11.65 -29.02 8.70
N GLU A 34 11.45 -28.52 9.91
CA GLU A 34 11.85 -27.19 10.36
C GLU A 34 13.16 -26.81 9.65
N ILE A 35 13.05 -26.02 8.56
CA ILE A 35 14.23 -25.60 7.82
C ILE A 35 14.84 -24.60 8.78
N ASN A 36 15.83 -25.08 9.54
CA ASN A 36 16.68 -24.20 10.29
C ASN A 36 17.26 -23.22 9.28
N THR A 37 16.69 -22.01 9.25
CA THR A 37 17.07 -20.92 8.36
C THR A 37 18.03 -19.99 9.11
N ASP A 38 18.54 -20.39 10.29
CA ASP A 38 19.76 -19.80 10.81
C ASP A 38 20.89 -20.26 9.89
N PRO A 39 21.56 -19.33 9.18
CA PRO A 39 22.73 -19.65 8.38
C PRO A 39 23.85 -19.96 9.36
N GLU A 40 24.00 -21.21 9.76
CA GLU A 40 25.31 -21.64 10.22
C GLU A 40 26.26 -21.38 9.05
N PRO A 41 27.29 -20.54 9.22
CA PRO A 41 28.24 -20.28 8.14
C PRO A 41 28.75 -21.64 7.70
N LEU A 42 28.58 -21.96 6.41
CA LEU A 42 29.02 -23.21 5.83
C LEU A 42 30.41 -23.57 6.39
N GLU A 43 30.52 -24.70 7.09
CA GLU A 43 31.65 -25.01 8.01
C GLU A 43 33.04 -24.86 7.34
N ASN A 44 33.11 -25.03 6.02
CA ASN A 44 34.33 -24.95 5.22
C ASN A 44 34.28 -23.89 4.10
N TYR A 45 33.38 -22.93 4.17
CA TYR A 45 33.30 -21.84 3.21
C TYR A 45 34.07 -20.62 3.71
N GLU A 46 34.78 -19.96 2.82
CA GLU A 46 35.58 -18.79 3.18
C GLU A 46 34.66 -17.64 3.61
N TYR A 47 34.89 -17.11 4.80
CA TYR A 47 34.09 -16.00 5.31
C TYR A 47 34.41 -14.71 4.54
N ALA A 48 33.44 -14.22 3.79
CA ALA A 48 33.46 -12.87 3.23
C ALA A 48 32.45 -11.97 3.95
N PRO A 49 32.77 -10.69 4.17
CA PRO A 49 31.88 -9.77 4.86
C PRO A 49 30.58 -9.57 4.06
N PRO A 50 29.39 -9.63 4.70
CA PRO A 50 28.09 -9.51 4.04
C PRO A 50 27.77 -8.04 3.71
N ILE A 51 28.59 -7.43 2.83
CA ILE A 51 28.49 -6.02 2.43
C ILE A 51 28.16 -5.99 0.94
N SER A 52 27.16 -5.18 0.57
CA SER A 52 26.80 -5.02 -0.84
C SER A 52 27.95 -4.43 -1.67
N ASN A 53 28.20 -5.00 -2.84
CA ASN A 53 29.17 -4.52 -3.83
C ASN A 53 28.84 -3.10 -4.31
N GLN A 54 27.59 -2.64 -4.13
CA GLN A 54 27.18 -1.28 -4.47
C GLN A 54 27.90 -0.20 -3.64
N TYR A 55 28.40 -0.53 -2.45
CA TYR A 55 29.23 0.38 -1.64
C TYR A 55 30.67 0.53 -2.15
N ARG A 56 31.13 -0.38 -3.03
CA ARG A 56 32.49 -0.36 -3.59
C ARG A 56 32.68 0.77 -4.60
N SER A 57 33.93 1.15 -4.87
CA SER A 57 34.25 2.13 -5.91
C SER A 57 33.70 1.68 -7.28
N PRO A 58 33.22 2.59 -8.14
CA PRO A 58 32.68 2.21 -9.45
C PRO A 58 33.73 1.68 -10.45
N LYS A 59 35.02 1.77 -10.15
CA LYS A 59 36.13 1.45 -11.07
C LYS A 59 37.26 0.73 -10.32
N GLY A 60 38.10 0.02 -11.09
CA GLY A 60 39.31 -0.65 -10.60
C GLY A 60 39.15 -2.13 -10.30
N TRP A 61 38.24 -2.81 -11.00
CA TRP A 61 37.90 -4.21 -10.80
C TRP A 61 38.13 -5.01 -12.08
N ASP A 62 38.52 -6.27 -11.95
CA ASP A 62 38.62 -7.19 -13.09
C ASP A 62 37.25 -7.38 -13.76
N ASP A 63 36.22 -7.62 -12.94
CA ASP A 63 34.82 -7.54 -13.34
C ASP A 63 34.25 -6.17 -12.92
N LEU A 64 34.22 -5.25 -13.88
CA LEU A 64 33.68 -3.89 -13.69
C LEU A 64 32.18 -3.88 -13.40
N GLN A 65 31.41 -4.84 -13.93
CA GLN A 65 29.96 -4.88 -13.76
C GLN A 65 29.58 -5.32 -12.35
N MET A 66 30.28 -6.32 -11.83
CA MET A 66 30.03 -6.89 -10.50
C MET A 66 30.85 -6.22 -9.39
N ARG A 67 31.82 -5.37 -9.77
CA ARG A 67 32.78 -4.71 -8.87
C ARG A 67 33.59 -5.73 -8.03
N ARG A 68 34.12 -6.74 -8.71
CA ARG A 68 34.81 -7.89 -8.10
C ARG A 68 36.11 -8.21 -8.84
N ASN A 69 37.09 -8.73 -8.11
CA ASN A 69 38.34 -9.24 -8.69
C ASN A 69 38.31 -10.77 -8.79
N PHE A 70 39.15 -11.33 -9.66
CA PHE A 70 39.27 -12.79 -9.74
C PHE A 70 39.91 -13.36 -8.46
N GLY A 71 39.36 -14.47 -7.96
CA GLY A 71 39.86 -15.15 -6.75
C GLY A 71 39.44 -14.50 -5.43
N GLU A 72 38.60 -13.47 -5.46
CA GLU A 72 38.00 -12.89 -4.26
C GLU A 72 36.97 -13.85 -3.64
N ALA A 73 36.99 -13.99 -2.31
CA ALA A 73 36.02 -14.79 -1.57
C ALA A 73 34.59 -14.25 -1.79
N LEU A 74 33.66 -15.15 -2.07
CA LEU A 74 32.27 -14.82 -2.34
C LEU A 74 31.48 -14.88 -1.02
N PRO A 75 30.65 -13.88 -0.67
CA PRO A 75 29.73 -14.00 0.45
C PRO A 75 28.71 -15.12 0.22
N GLU A 76 28.29 -15.80 1.28
CA GLU A 76 27.28 -16.87 1.19
C GLU A 76 26.00 -16.39 0.51
N HIS A 77 25.54 -15.19 0.86
CA HIS A 77 24.39 -14.52 0.27
C HIS A 77 24.79 -13.50 -0.80
N ASP A 78 25.67 -13.88 -1.73
CA ASP A 78 26.11 -13.00 -2.82
C ASP A 78 24.93 -12.52 -3.66
N GLU A 79 23.85 -13.29 -3.81
CA GLU A 79 22.65 -12.87 -4.52
C GLU A 79 22.01 -11.60 -3.94
N LEU A 80 22.10 -11.40 -2.61
CA LEU A 80 21.59 -10.22 -1.93
C LEU A 80 22.59 -9.06 -1.98
N HIS A 81 23.87 -9.36 -1.91
CA HIS A 81 24.97 -8.38 -1.82
C HIS A 81 25.59 -8.03 -3.18
N SER A 82 25.17 -8.69 -4.24
CA SER A 82 25.61 -8.44 -5.61
C SER A 82 25.10 -7.10 -6.15
N MET A 83 25.67 -6.67 -7.26
CA MET A 83 25.18 -5.53 -8.05
C MET A 83 23.77 -5.76 -8.62
N TRP A 84 23.31 -7.01 -8.66
CA TRP A 84 21.96 -7.39 -9.09
C TRP A 84 20.94 -7.47 -7.94
N GLY A 85 21.38 -7.30 -6.70
CA GLY A 85 20.51 -7.22 -5.55
C GLY A 85 19.71 -5.91 -5.51
N PRO A 86 18.81 -5.75 -4.52
CA PRO A 86 18.13 -4.49 -4.27
C PRO A 86 19.13 -3.32 -4.12
N ASP A 87 18.79 -2.17 -4.67
CA ASP A 87 19.67 -0.99 -4.64
C ASP A 87 19.75 -0.38 -3.24
N ILE A 88 20.92 0.12 -2.87
CA ILE A 88 21.17 0.78 -1.59
C ILE A 88 20.53 2.17 -1.57
N PRO A 89 19.96 2.59 -0.43
CA PRO A 89 19.44 3.94 -0.33
C PRO A 89 20.57 4.98 -0.48
N PRO A 90 20.26 6.18 -1.00
CA PRO A 90 21.21 7.27 -1.06
C PRO A 90 21.83 7.58 0.32
N PRO A 91 23.08 8.06 0.36
CA PRO A 91 23.76 8.36 1.62
C PRO A 91 22.97 9.40 2.43
N GLY A 92 22.77 9.12 3.72
CA GLY A 92 22.02 9.97 4.64
C GLY A 92 20.51 9.73 4.69
N VAL A 93 19.97 8.84 3.84
CA VAL A 93 18.54 8.48 3.87
C VAL A 93 18.34 7.24 4.73
N THR A 94 17.71 7.40 5.89
CA THR A 94 17.29 6.24 6.71
C THR A 94 15.94 5.69 6.22
N PRO A 95 15.67 4.37 6.35
CA PRO A 95 14.40 3.78 5.94
C PRO A 95 13.18 4.43 6.61
N LYS A 96 13.31 4.82 7.89
CA LYS A 96 12.25 5.50 8.64
C LYS A 96 11.96 6.88 8.07
N MET A 97 13.00 7.65 7.71
CA MET A 97 12.81 8.95 7.07
C MET A 97 12.13 8.83 5.72
N ALA A 98 12.56 7.88 4.88
CA ALA A 98 11.97 7.64 3.57
C ALA A 98 10.47 7.28 3.66
N LEU A 99 10.12 6.35 4.56
CA LEU A 99 8.74 5.95 4.79
C LEU A 99 7.88 7.12 5.29
N ASN A 100 8.38 7.87 6.28
CA ASN A 100 7.66 9.00 6.85
C ASN A 100 7.39 10.09 5.81
N HIS A 101 8.39 10.44 5.00
CA HIS A 101 8.22 11.43 3.94
C HIS A 101 7.24 10.97 2.87
N PHE A 102 7.30 9.70 2.46
CA PHE A 102 6.38 9.14 1.48
C PHE A 102 4.93 9.15 2.00
N LEU A 103 4.70 8.64 3.21
CA LEU A 103 3.36 8.62 3.80
C LEU A 103 2.82 10.04 4.03
N LEU A 104 3.67 10.96 4.50
CA LEU A 104 3.28 12.35 4.69
C LEU A 104 2.87 13.00 3.37
N ALA A 105 3.66 12.82 2.31
CA ALA A 105 3.36 13.37 1.00
C ALA A 105 2.06 12.78 0.41
N ALA A 106 1.89 11.47 0.48
CA ALA A 106 0.69 10.79 0.01
C ALA A 106 -0.55 11.23 0.81
N ALA A 107 -0.46 11.26 2.13
CA ALA A 107 -1.56 11.67 3.00
C ALA A 107 -1.91 13.15 2.83
N ALA A 108 -0.91 14.02 2.67
CA ALA A 108 -1.14 15.44 2.41
C ALA A 108 -1.84 15.65 1.06
N PHE A 109 -1.36 14.99 0.00
CA PHE A 109 -1.95 15.12 -1.34
C PHE A 109 -3.41 14.64 -1.35
N VAL A 110 -3.67 13.44 -0.83
CA VAL A 110 -5.03 12.87 -0.73
C VAL A 110 -5.91 13.71 0.19
N GLY A 111 -5.40 14.09 1.36
CA GLY A 111 -6.12 14.89 2.35
C GLY A 111 -6.54 16.24 1.80
N ILE A 112 -5.65 16.95 1.10
CA ILE A 112 -5.98 18.21 0.44
C ILE A 112 -7.05 17.99 -0.63
N PHE A 113 -6.88 17.01 -1.51
CA PHE A 113 -7.85 16.74 -2.58
C PHE A 113 -9.27 16.49 -2.04
N PHE A 114 -9.42 15.56 -1.08
CA PHE A 114 -10.74 15.24 -0.53
C PHE A 114 -11.33 16.39 0.28
N THR A 115 -10.50 17.10 1.05
CA THR A 115 -10.95 18.29 1.79
C THR A 115 -11.45 19.36 0.83
N THR A 116 -10.70 19.64 -0.24
CA THR A 116 -11.11 20.60 -1.26
C THR A 116 -12.41 20.15 -1.93
N LYS A 117 -12.52 18.88 -2.34
CA LYS A 117 -13.67 18.39 -3.10
C LYS A 117 -14.97 18.32 -2.29
N HIS A 118 -14.90 17.89 -1.03
CA HIS A 118 -16.08 17.60 -0.22
C HIS A 118 -16.44 18.67 0.81
N VAL A 119 -15.47 19.49 1.24
CA VAL A 119 -15.70 20.50 2.28
C VAL A 119 -15.64 21.91 1.70
N LEU A 120 -14.67 22.19 0.83
CA LEU A 120 -14.42 23.56 0.36
C LEU A 120 -15.11 23.90 -0.96
N THR A 121 -15.50 22.89 -1.77
CA THR A 121 -16.17 23.13 -3.04
C THR A 121 -17.66 23.38 -2.79
N PRO A 122 -18.19 24.59 -3.08
CA PRO A 122 -19.62 24.84 -2.93
C PRO A 122 -20.42 24.02 -3.94
N GLU A 123 -21.69 23.80 -3.63
CA GLU A 123 -22.59 23.18 -4.57
C GLU A 123 -22.75 24.04 -5.83
N PRO A 124 -22.87 23.42 -7.01
CA PRO A 124 -23.07 24.16 -8.25
C PRO A 124 -24.35 24.99 -8.14
N HIS A 125 -24.24 26.29 -8.43
CA HIS A 125 -25.36 27.23 -8.45
C HIS A 125 -26.35 26.98 -9.61
N PHE A 126 -26.12 25.94 -10.41
CA PHE A 126 -26.93 25.56 -11.55
C PHE A 126 -27.38 24.11 -11.42
N ILE A 127 -28.63 23.87 -11.81
CA ILE A 127 -29.18 22.54 -11.93
C ILE A 127 -28.49 21.86 -13.13
N ARG A 128 -28.24 20.55 -13.03
CA ARG A 128 -27.69 19.78 -14.15
C ARG A 128 -28.64 19.85 -15.34
N ARG A 129 -28.10 19.83 -16.56
CA ARG A 129 -28.90 19.87 -17.78
C ARG A 129 -29.88 18.70 -17.79
N THR A 130 -31.17 19.02 -17.79
CA THR A 130 -32.25 18.05 -18.01
C THR A 130 -32.56 17.95 -19.49
N TYR A 131 -33.04 16.79 -19.89
CA TYR A 131 -33.25 16.42 -21.28
C TYR A 131 -34.68 15.89 -21.43
N PRO A 132 -35.44 16.32 -22.46
CA PRO A 132 -36.80 15.84 -22.70
C PRO A 132 -36.80 14.34 -23.06
N TYR A 133 -37.98 13.72 -23.12
CA TYR A 133 -38.13 12.30 -23.45
C TYR A 133 -37.30 11.39 -22.53
N ASP A 134 -37.38 11.66 -21.22
CA ASP A 134 -36.76 10.82 -20.17
C ASP A 134 -35.22 10.72 -20.28
N GLY A 135 -34.57 11.77 -20.79
CA GLY A 135 -33.13 11.76 -21.01
C GLY A 135 -32.69 11.35 -22.42
N LEU A 136 -33.54 11.57 -23.44
CA LEU A 136 -33.28 11.18 -24.83
C LEU A 136 -33.02 9.66 -24.96
N VAL A 137 -33.76 8.83 -24.23
CA VAL A 137 -33.55 7.36 -24.22
C VAL A 137 -33.57 6.78 -25.63
N THR A 138 -34.53 7.17 -26.46
CA THR A 138 -34.65 6.70 -27.84
C THR A 138 -33.47 7.11 -28.72
N GLU A 139 -33.06 8.37 -28.61
CA GLU A 139 -31.98 8.95 -29.44
C GLU A 139 -30.59 8.45 -29.03
N LEU A 140 -30.40 8.11 -27.75
CA LEU A 140 -29.15 7.54 -27.22
C LEU A 140 -29.08 6.01 -27.34
N GLY A 141 -30.05 5.39 -28.03
CA GLY A 141 -30.07 3.94 -28.26
C GLY A 141 -30.46 3.11 -27.04
N GLY A 142 -31.12 3.73 -26.06
CA GLY A 142 -31.68 3.03 -24.91
C GLY A 142 -32.89 2.19 -25.30
N LEU A 143 -32.85 0.91 -24.95
CA LEU A 143 -34.01 0.02 -25.07
C LEU A 143 -34.94 0.24 -23.87
N ALA A 144 -36.25 0.33 -24.11
CA ALA A 144 -37.25 0.53 -23.07
C ALA A 144 -37.21 -0.55 -21.97
N GLU A 145 -36.79 -1.77 -22.32
CA GLU A 145 -36.63 -2.91 -21.41
C GLU A 145 -35.44 -2.77 -20.45
N ASN A 146 -34.41 -2.01 -20.84
CA ASN A 146 -33.20 -1.80 -20.05
C ASN A 146 -33.22 -0.47 -19.28
N LYS A 147 -34.38 0.19 -19.20
CA LYS A 147 -34.50 1.42 -18.40
C LYS A 147 -34.15 1.10 -16.96
N ALA A 148 -33.18 1.83 -16.40
CA ALA A 148 -32.81 1.70 -15.00
C ALA A 148 -34.05 1.88 -14.12
N ARG A 149 -34.18 1.05 -13.07
CA ARG A 149 -35.30 1.14 -12.12
C ARG A 149 -35.36 2.57 -11.59
N ILE A 150 -36.50 3.23 -11.80
CA ILE A 150 -36.76 4.55 -11.22
C ILE A 150 -36.86 4.31 -9.71
N GLU A 151 -35.87 4.79 -8.96
CA GLU A 151 -35.98 4.87 -7.50
C GLU A 151 -36.86 6.08 -7.20
N GLU A 152 -38.03 5.85 -6.59
CA GLU A 152 -38.87 6.94 -6.13
C GLU A 152 -38.08 7.71 -5.06
N GLU A 153 -37.73 8.95 -5.39
CA GLU A 153 -37.04 9.89 -4.50
C GLU A 153 -38.00 10.20 -3.34
N SER A 154 -37.84 9.49 -2.21
CA SER A 154 -38.60 9.75 -1.00
C SER A 154 -38.19 11.12 -0.46
N GLU A 155 -39.09 12.09 -0.58
CA GLU A 155 -38.99 13.41 0.03
C GLU A 155 -38.94 13.29 1.57
N GLU A 156 -37.75 13.45 2.16
CA GLU A 156 -37.53 13.82 3.57
C GLU A 156 -36.47 14.92 3.70
#